data_AF-B5HSB3-F1
#
_entry.id   AF-B5HSB3-F1
#
_cell.length_a   1.000
_cell.length_b   1.000
_cell.length_c   1.000
_cell.angle_alpha   90.00
_cell.angle_beta   90.00
_cell.angle_gamma   90.00
#
_symmetry.space_group_name_H-M   'P 1'
#
loop_
_entity.id
_entity.type
_entity.pdbx_description
1 polymer ?
#
loop_
_entity_poly.entity_id
_entity_poly.type
_entity_poly.pdbx_seq_one_letter_code
_entity_poly.pdbx_strand_id
1 'polypeptide(L)'
;MTTAPTPAGTAPNYSWWASEPRRLHRDREEIAAHFPGLAWSEEGAGSWEGTLPRWPFDRPEPAHLTSWIGEEGLRLRVEYSQAYPMVAPRLVPLDPLPKPYEWTQTRWHVNGDATLCLLREAALWTGRDSIVDLLLKAAGWRVEYALMKHNKIERMSDNGIVDDDRFDRLLTQPPAPPDNTEPSDQATAGQDGPAC
;
A
#
# COMPACT_ATOMS: atom_id res chain seq x y z
N MET A 1 42.70 43.23 7.64
CA MET A 1 41.55 43.26 6.73
C MET A 1 40.96 41.86 6.73
N THR A 2 39.84 41.68 7.42
CA THR A 2 39.16 40.39 7.57
C THR A 2 38.13 40.29 6.45
N THR A 3 38.35 39.41 5.49
CA THR A 3 37.39 39.13 4.42
C THR A 3 36.23 38.33 5.01
N ALA A 4 35.03 38.88 4.95
CA ALA A 4 33.81 38.18 5.36
C ALA A 4 33.54 37.00 4.42
N PRO A 5 33.02 35.86 4.93
CA PRO A 5 32.64 34.74 4.09
C PRO A 5 31.40 35.10 3.26
N THR A 6 31.51 34.88 1.94
CA THR A 6 30.39 34.92 1.00
C THR A 6 29.30 33.92 1.44
N PRO A 7 28.01 34.31 1.51
CA PRO A 7 26.95 33.36 1.81
C PRO A 7 26.90 32.31 0.70
N ALA A 8 26.98 31.04 1.09
CA ALA A 8 26.79 29.90 0.18
C ALA A 8 25.40 30.03 -0.44
N GLY A 9 25.35 30.21 -1.76
CA GLY A 9 24.10 30.20 -2.51
C GLY A 9 23.38 28.88 -2.27
N THR A 10 22.13 28.93 -1.85
CA THR A 10 21.25 27.76 -1.79
C THR A 10 21.14 27.21 -3.21
N ALA A 11 21.65 26.01 -3.44
CA ALA A 11 21.46 25.32 -4.71
C ALA A 11 19.95 25.24 -4.98
N PRO A 12 19.49 25.48 -6.23
CA PRO A 12 18.07 25.34 -6.53
C PRO A 12 17.62 23.91 -6.21
N ASN A 13 16.50 23.78 -5.50
CA ASN A 13 15.86 22.48 -5.29
C ASN A 13 15.45 21.92 -6.65
N TYR A 14 16.25 20.98 -7.16
CA TYR A 14 16.02 20.34 -8.44
C TYR A 14 15.16 19.09 -8.21
N SER A 15 13.96 19.06 -8.80
CA SER A 15 13.09 17.89 -8.70
C SER A 15 13.61 16.75 -9.58
N TRP A 16 13.33 15.51 -9.20
CA TRP A 16 13.72 14.36 -10.02
C TRP A 16 13.15 14.43 -11.45
N TRP A 17 11.93 14.95 -11.61
CA TRP A 17 11.28 15.06 -12.93
C TRP A 17 11.86 16.17 -13.80
N ALA A 18 12.62 17.12 -13.24
CA ALA A 18 13.41 18.04 -14.04
C ALA A 18 14.65 17.33 -14.65
N SER A 19 15.14 16.26 -14.02
CA SER A 19 16.21 15.40 -14.57
C SER A 19 15.65 14.34 -15.53
N GLU A 20 14.49 13.78 -15.18
CA GLU A 20 13.86 12.65 -15.87
C GLU A 20 12.43 13.00 -16.37
N PRO A 21 12.24 14.02 -17.22
CA PRO A 21 10.91 14.49 -17.61
C PRO A 21 10.11 13.46 -18.40
N ARG A 22 10.80 12.62 -19.18
CA ARG A 22 10.17 11.52 -19.93
C ARG A 22 9.57 10.47 -19.01
N ARG A 23 10.20 10.23 -17.86
CA ARG A 23 9.70 9.27 -16.87
C ARG A 23 8.40 9.77 -16.26
N LEU A 24 8.35 11.02 -15.80
CA LEU A 24 7.10 11.61 -15.26
C LEU A 24 5.99 11.61 -16.31
N HIS A 25 6.30 11.96 -17.56
CA HIS A 25 5.31 11.93 -18.64
C HIS A 25 4.72 10.53 -18.82
N ARG A 26 5.57 9.50 -18.89
CA ARG A 26 5.13 8.10 -18.97
C ARG A 26 4.27 7.70 -17.78
N ASP A 27 4.70 7.98 -16.55
CA ASP A 27 3.93 7.61 -15.35
C ASP A 27 2.56 8.31 -15.35
N ARG A 28 2.47 9.58 -15.77
CA ARG A 28 1.20 10.30 -15.92
C ARG A 28 0.27 9.66 -16.95
N GLU A 29 0.79 9.26 -18.11
CA GLU A 29 0.01 8.61 -19.16
C GLU A 29 -0.50 7.24 -18.70
N GLU A 30 0.38 6.40 -18.15
CA GLU A 30 0.04 5.06 -17.67
C GLU A 30 -0.97 5.13 -16.52
N ILE A 31 -0.74 6.00 -15.52
CA ILE A 31 -1.67 6.14 -14.38
C ILE A 31 -3.02 6.69 -14.85
N ALA A 32 -3.06 7.72 -15.71
CA ALA A 32 -4.32 8.27 -16.18
C ALA A 32 -5.15 7.24 -16.98
N ALA A 33 -4.49 6.35 -17.73
CA ALA A 33 -5.15 5.30 -18.49
C ALA A 33 -5.74 4.18 -17.61
N HIS A 34 -5.02 3.76 -16.57
CA HIS A 34 -5.41 2.61 -15.74
C HIS A 34 -6.16 3.01 -14.45
N PHE A 35 -5.85 4.16 -13.88
CA PHE A 35 -6.33 4.62 -12.57
C PHE A 35 -6.68 6.12 -12.60
N PRO A 36 -7.71 6.52 -13.38
CA PRO A 36 -8.10 7.92 -13.55
C PRO A 36 -8.56 8.60 -12.24
N GLY A 37 -8.83 7.82 -11.18
CA GLY A 37 -9.16 8.33 -9.85
C GLY A 37 -7.96 8.80 -9.02
N LEU A 38 -6.72 8.62 -9.49
CA LEU A 38 -5.52 9.10 -8.81
C LEU A 38 -5.16 10.53 -9.25
N ALA A 39 -5.03 11.42 -8.28
CA ALA A 39 -4.65 12.82 -8.49
C ALA A 39 -3.16 13.04 -8.25
N TRP A 40 -2.49 13.70 -9.19
CA TRP A 40 -1.07 14.08 -9.08
C TRP A 40 -0.88 15.36 -8.26
N SER A 41 0.11 15.37 -7.38
CA SER A 41 0.64 16.55 -6.69
C SER A 41 2.12 16.73 -7.01
N GLU A 42 2.55 17.97 -7.24
CA GLU A 42 3.95 18.34 -7.45
C GLU A 42 4.68 18.70 -6.14
N GLU A 43 4.03 18.55 -4.99
CA GLU A 43 4.63 18.86 -3.70
C GLU A 43 5.80 17.92 -3.37
N GLY A 44 6.94 18.51 -2.95
CA GLY A 44 8.12 17.75 -2.56
C GLY A 44 8.75 16.99 -3.73
N ALA A 45 8.78 15.66 -3.63
CA ALA A 45 9.21 14.77 -4.71
C ALA A 45 8.02 14.27 -5.56
N GLY A 46 6.84 14.83 -5.35
CA GLY A 46 5.62 14.50 -6.08
C GLY A 46 4.96 13.23 -5.57
N SER A 47 3.64 13.18 -5.71
CA SER A 47 2.82 12.09 -5.18
C SER A 47 1.53 11.90 -5.97
N TRP A 48 0.97 10.70 -5.89
CA TRP A 48 -0.37 10.40 -6.36
C TRP A 48 -1.25 10.03 -5.16
N GLU A 49 -2.48 10.51 -5.10
CA GLU A 49 -3.45 10.09 -4.07
C GLU A 49 -4.81 9.82 -4.70
N GLY A 50 -5.50 8.78 -4.23
CA GLY A 50 -6.87 8.50 -4.61
C GLY A 50 -7.28 7.07 -4.24
N THR A 51 -8.38 6.62 -4.84
CA THR A 51 -8.94 5.28 -4.62
C THR A 51 -8.74 4.43 -5.88
N LEU A 52 -8.13 3.26 -5.71
CA LEU A 52 -8.03 2.28 -6.77
C LEU A 52 -9.38 1.59 -7.03
N PRO A 53 -9.64 1.13 -8.28
CA PRO A 53 -10.73 0.21 -8.54
C PRO A 53 -10.64 -1.01 -7.62
N ARG A 54 -11.79 -1.53 -7.20
CA ARG A 54 -11.87 -2.73 -6.36
C ARG A 54 -11.32 -3.98 -7.03
N TRP A 55 -11.40 -4.04 -8.37
CA TRP A 55 -10.97 -5.17 -9.18
C TRP A 55 -10.40 -4.71 -10.53
N PRO A 56 -9.13 -4.27 -10.59
CA PRO A 56 -8.49 -3.80 -11.82
C PRO A 56 -7.80 -4.91 -12.63
N PHE A 57 -8.13 -6.19 -12.39
CA PHE A 57 -7.45 -7.33 -13.00
C PHE A 57 -8.10 -7.76 -14.32
N ASP A 58 -7.30 -8.38 -15.20
CA ASP A 58 -7.78 -8.93 -16.48
C ASP A 58 -8.45 -10.32 -16.30
N ARG A 59 -9.39 -10.39 -15.36
CA ARG A 59 -10.24 -11.56 -15.12
C ARG A 59 -11.54 -11.18 -14.42
N PRO A 60 -12.59 -12.02 -14.47
CA PRO A 60 -13.90 -11.70 -13.91
C PRO A 60 -13.84 -11.35 -12.41
N GLU A 61 -14.57 -10.30 -12.01
CA GLU A 61 -14.74 -9.95 -10.60
C GLU A 61 -15.51 -11.07 -9.86
N PRO A 62 -15.04 -11.54 -8.70
CA PRO A 62 -15.74 -12.52 -7.90
C PRO A 62 -17.11 -12.01 -7.39
N ALA A 63 -18.12 -12.87 -7.44
CA ALA A 63 -19.52 -12.50 -7.22
C ALA A 63 -19.83 -11.80 -5.87
N HIS A 64 -19.06 -12.08 -4.82
CA HIS A 64 -19.28 -11.52 -3.49
C HIS A 64 -18.17 -10.58 -3.03
N LEU A 65 -17.30 -10.09 -3.93
CA LEU A 65 -16.17 -9.22 -3.57
C LEU A 65 -16.59 -8.03 -2.71
N THR A 66 -17.71 -7.38 -3.03
CA THR A 66 -18.23 -6.23 -2.25
C THR A 66 -18.59 -6.60 -0.81
N SER A 67 -18.97 -7.85 -0.55
CA SER A 67 -19.23 -8.31 0.82
C SER A 67 -17.95 -8.44 1.65
N TRP A 68 -16.78 -8.56 1.00
CA TRP A 68 -15.47 -8.65 1.66
C TRP A 68 -14.81 -7.29 1.86
N ILE A 69 -14.89 -6.43 0.85
CA ILE A 69 -14.11 -5.17 0.83
C ILE A 69 -14.96 -3.89 0.78
N GLY A 70 -16.28 -4.02 0.65
CA GLY A 70 -17.17 -2.89 0.41
C GLY A 70 -17.23 -2.50 -1.07
N GLU A 71 -17.80 -1.33 -1.34
CA GLU A 71 -17.98 -0.83 -2.72
C GLU A 71 -16.69 -0.26 -3.32
N GLU A 72 -15.79 0.23 -2.47
CA GLU A 72 -14.55 0.88 -2.87
C GLU A 72 -13.32 -0.05 -2.73
N GLY A 73 -12.31 0.20 -3.57
CA GLY A 73 -11.04 -0.51 -3.51
C GLY A 73 -10.12 0.01 -2.40
N LEU A 74 -8.83 0.14 -2.72
CA LEU A 74 -7.83 0.68 -1.80
C LEU A 74 -7.72 2.19 -1.98
N ARG A 75 -7.95 2.97 -0.92
CA ARG A 75 -7.48 4.36 -0.90
C ARG A 75 -6.01 4.38 -0.49
N LEU A 76 -5.16 5.03 -1.28
CA LEU A 76 -3.72 5.07 -1.03
C LEU A 76 -3.07 6.36 -1.51
N ARG A 77 -1.82 6.56 -1.08
CA ARG A 77 -0.90 7.54 -1.62
C ARG A 77 0.37 6.87 -2.15
N VAL A 78 0.77 7.22 -3.36
CA VAL A 78 2.09 6.92 -3.92
C VAL A 78 3.00 8.09 -3.62
N GLU A 79 4.10 7.86 -2.93
CA GLU A 79 5.10 8.88 -2.61
C GLU A 79 6.39 8.59 -3.37
N TYR A 80 6.75 9.48 -4.29
CA TYR A 80 8.06 9.43 -4.92
C TYR A 80 9.12 10.01 -3.98
N SER A 81 10.37 9.62 -4.21
CA SER A 81 11.54 10.25 -3.58
C SER A 81 12.32 11.02 -4.64
N GLN A 82 13.24 11.90 -4.25
CA GLN A 82 14.12 12.57 -5.20
C GLN A 82 15.08 11.61 -5.92
N ALA A 83 15.21 10.37 -5.45
CA ALA A 83 15.99 9.32 -6.12
C ALA A 83 15.18 8.54 -7.18
N TYR A 84 13.90 8.87 -7.37
CA TYR A 84 13.10 8.26 -8.43
C TYR A 84 13.63 8.64 -9.82
N PRO A 85 13.67 7.74 -10.81
CA PRO A 85 13.18 6.36 -10.80
C PRO A 85 14.21 5.31 -10.37
N MET A 86 15.39 5.67 -9.87
CA MET A 86 16.37 4.67 -9.43
C MET A 86 15.91 3.90 -8.18
N VAL A 87 15.09 4.53 -7.35
CA VAL A 87 14.44 3.90 -6.19
C VAL A 87 12.93 3.85 -6.41
N ALA A 88 12.30 2.72 -6.10
CA ALA A 88 10.86 2.55 -6.18
C ALA A 88 10.12 3.58 -5.31
N PRO A 89 8.89 4.00 -5.68
CA PRO A 89 8.07 4.82 -4.81
C PRO A 89 7.57 4.01 -3.62
N ARG A 90 7.18 4.73 -2.57
CA ARG A 90 6.49 4.15 -1.41
C ARG A 90 4.99 4.18 -1.68
N LEU A 91 4.30 3.07 -1.39
CA LEU A 91 2.83 3.01 -1.45
C LEU A 91 2.31 2.99 -0.02
N VAL A 92 1.63 4.06 0.38
CA VAL A 92 1.05 4.26 1.70
C VAL A 92 -0.45 3.95 1.62
N PRO A 93 -0.95 2.88 2.24
CA PRO A 93 -2.39 2.65 2.33
C PRO A 93 -3.01 3.72 3.26
N LEU A 94 -4.14 4.27 2.85
CA LEU A 94 -4.89 5.27 3.63
C LEU A 94 -6.21 4.72 4.15
N ASP A 95 -6.84 3.80 3.42
CA ASP A 95 -8.01 3.05 3.87
C ASP A 95 -8.12 1.70 3.13
N PRO A 96 -8.03 0.55 3.83
CA PRO A 96 -7.82 0.40 5.28
C PRO A 96 -6.37 0.67 5.69
N LEU A 97 -6.19 1.22 6.90
CA LEU A 97 -4.88 1.36 7.53
C LEU A 97 -4.44 0.06 8.21
N PRO A 98 -3.25 -0.48 7.88
CA PRO A 98 -2.65 -1.57 8.63
C PRO A 98 -2.44 -1.21 10.09
N LYS A 99 -2.77 -2.13 11.00
CA LYS A 99 -2.57 -1.91 12.44
C LYS A 99 -1.08 -2.01 12.79
N PRO A 100 -0.59 -1.31 13.84
CA PRO A 100 0.83 -1.33 14.19
C PRO A 100 1.43 -2.72 14.41
N TYR A 101 0.65 -3.66 14.96
CA TYR A 101 1.11 -5.04 15.15
C TYR A 101 1.26 -5.82 13.84
N GLU A 102 0.74 -5.33 12.72
CA GLU A 102 0.82 -5.95 11.38
C GLU A 102 2.07 -5.49 10.62
N TRP A 103 2.72 -4.42 11.11
CA TRP A 103 3.93 -3.86 10.50
C TRP A 103 5.11 -4.81 10.73
N THR A 104 6.10 -4.77 9.82
CA THR A 104 7.29 -5.63 9.81
C THR A 104 7.03 -7.13 9.65
N GLN A 105 5.76 -7.55 9.64
CA GLN A 105 5.37 -8.93 9.43
C GLN A 105 5.19 -9.18 7.94
N THR A 106 6.11 -9.92 7.33
CA THR A 106 6.11 -10.24 5.90
C THR A 106 4.78 -10.85 5.42
N ARG A 107 4.07 -11.60 6.28
CA ARG A 107 2.78 -12.19 5.95
C ARG A 107 1.66 -11.20 5.59
N TRP A 108 1.79 -9.94 6.01
CA TRP A 108 0.86 -8.86 5.70
C TRP A 108 1.35 -7.96 4.57
N HIS A 109 2.60 -8.13 4.10
CA HIS A 109 3.27 -7.21 3.17
C HIS A 109 3.23 -5.75 3.61
N VAL A 110 3.51 -5.50 4.89
CA VAL A 110 3.60 -4.14 5.46
C VAL A 110 4.99 -3.92 6.06
N ASN A 111 5.66 -2.87 5.61
CA ASN A 111 6.95 -2.43 6.12
C ASN A 111 6.82 -1.83 7.54
N GLY A 112 7.95 -1.54 8.18
CA GLY A 112 7.97 -0.94 9.52
C GLY A 112 7.46 0.50 9.61
N ASP A 113 7.17 1.13 8.47
CA ASP A 113 6.70 2.51 8.32
C ASP A 113 5.26 2.58 7.77
N ALA A 114 4.50 1.48 7.91
CA ALA A 114 3.15 1.28 7.39
C ALA A 114 3.02 1.25 5.85
N THR A 115 4.10 1.35 5.09
CA THR A 115 4.05 1.24 3.62
C THR A 115 3.89 -0.21 3.17
N LEU A 116 3.35 -0.40 1.97
CA LEU A 116 3.20 -1.72 1.39
C LEU A 116 4.54 -2.25 0.85
N CYS A 117 4.83 -3.50 1.19
CA CYS A 117 5.98 -4.26 0.70
C CYS A 117 5.57 -5.12 -0.52
N LEU A 118 5.42 -4.47 -1.68
CA LEU A 118 4.89 -5.08 -2.91
C LEU A 118 5.98 -5.64 -3.85
N LEU A 119 7.23 -5.31 -3.56
CA LEU A 119 8.39 -5.87 -4.25
C LEU A 119 8.90 -7.04 -3.41
N ARG A 120 8.96 -8.23 -4.01
CA ARG A 120 9.50 -9.43 -3.34
C ARG A 120 10.94 -9.23 -2.91
N GLU A 121 11.70 -8.52 -3.73
CA GLU A 121 13.08 -8.12 -3.47
C GLU A 121 13.27 -6.68 -3.96
N ALA A 122 14.00 -5.86 -3.21
CA ALA A 122 14.29 -4.48 -3.62
C ALA A 122 15.00 -4.41 -4.99
N ALA A 123 15.72 -5.47 -5.37
CA ALA A 123 16.41 -5.60 -6.66
C ALA A 123 15.46 -5.78 -7.87
N LEU A 124 14.16 -6.02 -7.65
CA LEU A 124 13.19 -6.14 -8.74
C LEU A 124 12.79 -4.80 -9.35
N TRP A 125 13.08 -3.69 -8.67
CA TRP A 125 12.90 -2.37 -9.27
C TRP A 125 14.16 -1.95 -10.03
N THR A 126 14.03 -1.83 -11.34
CA THR A 126 15.11 -1.49 -12.28
C THR A 126 15.06 -0.03 -12.74
N GLY A 127 14.08 0.73 -12.26
CA GLY A 127 13.78 2.09 -12.72
C GLY A 127 13.18 2.17 -14.12
N ARG A 128 12.95 1.03 -14.78
CA ARG A 128 12.18 0.93 -16.04
C ARG A 128 10.78 0.37 -15.86
N ASP A 129 10.54 -0.30 -14.73
CA ASP A 129 9.26 -0.92 -14.38
C ASP A 129 8.15 0.14 -14.29
N SER A 130 6.92 -0.28 -14.56
CA SER A 130 5.77 0.61 -14.48
C SER A 130 5.31 0.77 -13.03
N ILE A 131 4.87 1.97 -12.68
CA ILE A 131 4.17 2.21 -11.41
C ILE A 131 2.79 1.52 -11.39
N VAL A 132 2.18 1.29 -12.56
CA VAL A 132 0.90 0.57 -12.68
C VAL A 132 1.01 -0.83 -12.12
N ASP A 133 2.13 -1.52 -12.33
CA ASP A 133 2.36 -2.87 -11.79
C ASP A 133 2.32 -2.89 -10.25
N LEU A 134 2.84 -1.85 -9.60
CA LEU A 134 2.75 -1.71 -8.14
C LEU A 134 1.33 -1.37 -7.68
N LEU A 135 0.61 -0.54 -8.43
CA LEU A 135 -0.78 -0.18 -8.12
C LEU A 135 -1.73 -1.39 -8.26
N LEU A 136 -1.54 -2.23 -9.28
CA LEU A 136 -2.26 -3.50 -9.41
C LEU A 136 -2.00 -4.41 -8.20
N LYS A 137 -0.75 -4.53 -7.78
CA LYS A 137 -0.40 -5.29 -6.56
C LYS A 137 -1.01 -4.68 -5.30
N ALA A 138 -1.09 -3.36 -5.20
CA ALA A 138 -1.75 -2.69 -4.09
C ALA A 138 -3.26 -2.95 -4.06
N ALA A 139 -3.93 -2.97 -5.22
CA ALA A 139 -5.33 -3.41 -5.30
C ALA A 139 -5.49 -4.87 -4.85
N GLY A 140 -4.56 -5.75 -5.24
CA GLY A 140 -4.55 -7.14 -4.79
C GLY A 140 -4.37 -7.27 -3.29
N TRP A 141 -3.46 -6.48 -2.73
CA TRP A 141 -3.24 -6.40 -1.29
C TRP A 141 -4.53 -6.08 -0.53
N ARG A 142 -5.39 -5.17 -1.01
CA ARG A 142 -6.66 -4.83 -0.35
C ARG A 142 -7.61 -6.02 -0.22
N VAL A 143 -7.66 -6.87 -1.25
CA VAL A 143 -8.48 -8.08 -1.28
C VAL A 143 -7.93 -9.11 -0.29
N GLU A 144 -6.62 -9.37 -0.37
CA GLU A 144 -5.98 -10.33 0.53
C GLU A 144 -5.96 -9.85 1.98
N TYR A 145 -5.90 -8.55 2.23
CA TYR A 145 -6.02 -7.96 3.55
C TYR A 145 -7.37 -8.27 4.18
N ALA A 146 -8.46 -8.19 3.43
CA ALA A 146 -9.77 -8.62 3.93
C ALA A 146 -9.79 -10.12 4.23
N LEU A 147 -9.24 -10.97 3.36
CA LEU A 147 -9.15 -12.40 3.61
C LEU A 147 -8.37 -12.74 4.88
N MET A 148 -7.26 -12.04 5.13
CA MET A 148 -6.48 -12.15 6.38
C MET A 148 -7.31 -11.72 7.59
N LYS A 149 -8.05 -10.61 7.51
CA LYS A 149 -8.90 -10.10 8.61
C LYS A 149 -10.05 -11.05 8.97
N HIS A 150 -10.53 -11.80 7.99
CA HIS A 150 -11.55 -12.83 8.18
C HIS A 150 -10.97 -14.23 8.43
N ASN A 151 -9.66 -14.33 8.69
CA ASN A 151 -8.94 -15.59 8.96
C ASN A 151 -9.15 -16.66 7.87
N LYS A 152 -9.34 -16.25 6.61
CA LYS A 152 -9.49 -17.19 5.48
C LYS A 152 -8.17 -17.62 4.88
N ILE A 153 -7.14 -16.80 5.09
CA ILE A 153 -5.76 -17.10 4.74
C ILE A 153 -4.88 -16.69 5.92
N GLU A 154 -3.79 -17.40 6.14
CA GLU A 154 -2.83 -17.10 7.22
C GLU A 154 -1.71 -16.15 6.76
N ARG A 155 -1.54 -16.06 5.44
CA ARG A 155 -0.49 -15.30 4.77
C ARG A 155 -0.96 -14.88 3.36
N MET A 156 -0.61 -13.67 2.97
CA MET A 156 -0.81 -13.16 1.61
C MET A 156 0.13 -13.82 0.58
N SER A 157 -0.22 -13.72 -0.69
CA SER A 157 0.58 -14.20 -1.81
C SER A 157 1.82 -13.34 -2.04
N ASP A 158 2.92 -13.97 -2.44
CA ASP A 158 4.19 -13.26 -2.68
C ASP A 158 4.15 -12.38 -3.94
N ASN A 159 3.31 -12.74 -4.91
CA ASN A 159 3.19 -12.02 -6.19
C ASN A 159 1.98 -11.06 -6.21
N GLY A 160 1.16 -11.05 -5.16
CA GLY A 160 -0.18 -10.45 -5.19
C GLY A 160 -1.16 -11.26 -6.03
N ILE A 161 -2.45 -11.09 -5.75
CA ILE A 161 -3.55 -11.75 -6.48
C ILE A 161 -3.62 -11.41 -7.99
N VAL A 162 -2.80 -10.47 -8.48
CA VAL A 162 -2.82 -9.95 -9.87
C VAL A 162 -2.80 -11.09 -10.89
N ASP A 163 -1.81 -11.99 -10.77
CA ASP A 163 -1.63 -13.13 -11.67
C ASP A 163 -1.93 -14.49 -11.01
N ASP A 164 -2.30 -14.49 -9.71
CA ASP A 164 -2.61 -15.69 -8.93
C ASP A 164 -4.10 -15.72 -8.56
N ASP A 165 -4.84 -16.68 -9.11
CA ASP A 165 -6.30 -16.82 -8.94
C ASP A 165 -6.71 -17.75 -7.79
N ARG A 166 -5.74 -18.30 -7.04
CA ARG A 166 -6.02 -19.34 -6.03
C ARG A 166 -6.98 -18.91 -4.92
N PHE A 167 -7.11 -17.60 -4.68
CA PHE A 167 -7.98 -17.04 -3.65
C PHE A 167 -9.36 -16.63 -4.17
N ASP A 168 -9.57 -16.58 -5.49
CA ASP A 168 -10.82 -16.13 -6.11
C ASP A 168 -12.01 -16.99 -5.64
N ARG A 169 -11.78 -18.30 -5.48
CA ARG A 169 -12.81 -19.22 -4.97
C ARG A 169 -13.32 -18.83 -3.58
N LEU A 170 -12.49 -18.22 -2.74
CA LEU A 170 -12.88 -17.78 -1.39
C LEU A 170 -13.83 -16.58 -1.44
N LEU A 171 -13.78 -15.81 -2.52
CA LEU A 171 -14.58 -14.62 -2.77
C LEU A 171 -15.91 -14.93 -3.49
N THR A 172 -16.18 -16.21 -3.77
CA THR A 172 -17.45 -16.68 -4.38
C THR A 172 -18.59 -16.82 -3.37
N GLN A 173 -18.31 -16.61 -2.09
CA GLN A 173 -19.29 -16.60 -1.02
C GLN A 173 -19.05 -15.37 -0.13
N PRO A 174 -20.08 -14.83 0.52
CA PRO A 174 -19.88 -13.75 1.49
C PRO A 174 -19.05 -14.24 2.69
N PRO A 175 -18.33 -13.34 3.39
CA PRO A 175 -17.68 -13.71 4.64
C PRO A 175 -18.71 -14.22 5.65
N ALA A 176 -18.28 -15.17 6.49
CA ALA A 176 -19.08 -15.53 7.65
C ALA A 176 -19.27 -14.29 8.54
N PRO A 177 -20.46 -14.11 9.16
CA PRO A 177 -20.65 -13.03 10.11
C PRO A 177 -19.56 -13.11 11.20
N PRO A 178 -19.04 -11.97 11.68
CA PRO A 178 -18.04 -11.99 12.73
C PRO A 178 -18.63 -12.68 13.96
N ASP A 179 -17.90 -13.67 14.50
CA ASP A 179 -18.18 -14.15 15.85
C ASP A 179 -17.96 -12.96 16.79
N ASN A 180 -19.02 -12.50 17.47
CA ASN A 180 -18.98 -11.41 18.45
C ASN A 180 -18.17 -11.75 19.73
N THR A 181 -17.17 -12.61 19.63
CA THR A 181 -16.27 -12.94 20.73
C THR A 181 -15.10 -11.98 20.68
N GLU A 182 -15.35 -10.70 21.00
CA GLU A 182 -14.27 -9.88 21.51
C GLU A 182 -13.72 -10.55 22.78
N PRO A 183 -12.40 -10.71 22.95
CA PRO A 183 -11.84 -11.14 24.20
C PRO A 183 -12.21 -10.09 25.25
N SER A 184 -13.12 -10.44 26.15
CA SER A 184 -13.43 -9.63 27.31
C SER A 184 -12.13 -9.45 28.11
N ASP A 185 -11.58 -8.24 28.12
CA ASP A 185 -10.62 -7.76 29.11
C ASP A 185 -11.31 -7.73 30.48
N GLN A 186 -11.58 -8.92 31.04
CA GLN A 186 -11.85 -9.04 32.46
C GLN A 186 -10.50 -9.12 33.16
N ALA A 187 -10.08 -7.94 33.60
CA ALA A 187 -9.09 -7.75 34.64
C ALA A 187 -9.33 -8.76 35.78
N THR A 188 -8.38 -9.66 35.95
CA THR A 188 -8.20 -10.40 37.19
C THR A 188 -7.85 -9.40 38.29
N ALA A 189 -8.88 -8.86 38.95
CA ALA A 189 -8.74 -8.26 40.25
C ALA A 189 -8.31 -9.36 41.23
N GLY A 190 -7.00 -9.48 41.44
CA GLY A 190 -6.43 -10.29 42.51
C GLY A 190 -7.00 -9.83 43.84
N GLN A 191 -7.78 -10.69 44.47
CA GLN A 191 -8.20 -10.55 45.85
C GLN A 191 -6.99 -10.85 46.75
N ASP A 192 -6.41 -9.82 47.35
CA ASP A 192 -5.53 -9.95 48.51
C ASP A 192 -6.36 -10.42 49.71
N GLY A 193 -6.18 -11.68 50.10
CA GLY A 193 -6.65 -12.21 51.38
C GLY A 193 -5.71 -11.78 52.53
N PRO A 194 -6.23 -11.52 53.74
CA PRO A 194 -5.40 -11.11 54.85
C PRO A 194 -4.60 -12.28 55.42
N ALA A 195 -3.33 -12.02 55.73
CA ALA A 195 -2.45 -12.94 56.43
C ALA A 195 -2.91 -13.16 57.89
N CYS A 196 -2.95 -14.43 58.30
CA CYS A 196 -2.84 -14.88 59.68
C CYS A 196 -1.58 -15.74 59.81
#